data_AF-A0A8K0JX84-F1
#
_entry.id   AF-A0A8K0JX84-F1
#
_cell.length_a   1.000
_cell.length_b   1.000
_cell.length_c   1.000
_cell.angle_alpha   90.00
_cell.angle_beta   90.00
_cell.angle_gamma   90.00
#
_symmetry.space_group_name_H-M   'P 1'
#
loop_
_entity.id
_entity.type
_entity.pdbx_description
1 polymer ?
#
loop_
_entity_poly.entity_id
_entity_poly.type
_entity_poly.pdbx_seq_one_letter_code
_entity_poly.pdbx_strand_id
1 'polypeptide(L)'
;MSWHLSYGKMSAILANEKPCSSPQKVSSFMKSVYVLGELLKDPELYANPDLKISIYGQVFESLKTLTAVVKYHETVFDLIDDEKRKRFFKCIKYSAESQNLMEKITEYGTICMGEAIGIAETLTEKSLLSKVYLSLAKAILCGSSEARDWFPCLLLFDYSNPTLREVFKSETSRIPPWMFLGWTSQILSHLNGCVLDALEEIVIKLCEAYPAAILIPYRSNLENYEDSVSRMMLNQRINKILSKYKTTEELINSLMYISHPETMLNYHLDKIISLLDSPKPKIYLAKEACSLMMNEIFPSVEKKRFHGRLHEKLQIYKEMLIKLFGCDFYQVEDVKFARSIVASLNCLKKEIKKKDFSSSLEGYSFWLAKFRISDHMDVVEIPGQYTGDSEPLPELHTKICGFS
;
A
#
# COMPACT_ATOMS: atom_id res chain seq x y z
N MET A 1 8.59 20.84 40.94
CA MET A 1 8.29 20.02 39.73
C MET A 1 8.39 20.78 38.41
N SER A 2 7.66 21.89 38.17
CA SER A 2 7.71 22.64 36.90
C SER A 2 9.12 23.07 36.46
N TRP A 3 9.95 23.58 37.38
CA TRP A 3 11.32 24.01 37.06
C TRP A 3 12.22 22.88 36.54
N HIS A 4 12.08 21.67 37.11
CA HIS A 4 12.95 20.55 36.73
C HIS A 4 12.56 19.97 35.36
N LEU A 5 11.26 19.96 35.01
CA LEU A 5 10.80 19.62 33.66
C LEU A 5 11.25 20.66 32.63
N SER A 6 11.15 21.95 32.95
CA SER A 6 11.62 23.01 32.06
C SER A 6 13.15 22.96 31.88
N TYR A 7 13.89 22.63 32.94
CA TYR A 7 15.33 22.40 32.88
C TYR A 7 15.69 21.18 32.02
N GLY A 8 14.96 20.07 32.17
CA GLY A 8 15.09 18.87 31.33
C GLY A 8 14.90 19.18 29.85
N LYS A 9 13.79 19.85 29.49
CA LYS A 9 13.51 20.28 28.12
C LYS A 9 14.58 21.23 27.55
N MET A 10 14.94 22.27 28.30
CA MET A 10 15.97 23.22 27.87
C MET A 10 17.33 22.54 27.68
N SER A 11 17.71 21.63 28.57
CA SER A 11 18.98 20.91 28.45
C SER A 11 19.04 19.97 27.25
N ALA A 12 17.93 19.32 26.88
CA ALA A 12 17.85 18.44 25.71
C ALA A 12 17.91 19.25 24.40
N ILE A 13 17.19 20.38 24.34
CA ILE A 13 17.19 21.30 23.18
C ILE A 13 18.59 21.89 22.99
N LEU A 14 19.20 22.44 24.05
CA LEU A 14 20.55 23.03 24.03
C LEU A 14 21.66 22.02 23.67
N ALA A 15 21.41 20.73 23.90
CA ALA A 15 22.36 19.69 23.59
C ALA A 15 22.23 19.21 22.12
N ASN A 16 21.04 19.30 21.52
CA ASN A 16 20.85 19.04 20.09
C ASN A 16 21.51 20.09 19.17
N GLU A 17 21.71 21.32 19.66
CA GLU A 17 22.41 22.38 18.92
C GLU A 17 23.95 22.23 18.90
N LYS A 18 24.52 21.34 19.73
CA LYS A 18 25.98 21.14 19.83
C LYS A 18 26.49 19.99 18.95
N PRO A 19 27.71 20.09 18.39
CA PRO A 19 28.29 19.01 17.59
C PRO A 19 28.47 17.71 18.41
N CYS A 20 28.19 16.56 17.77
CA CYS A 20 28.12 15.23 18.40
C CYS A 20 29.40 14.79 19.12
N SER A 21 30.56 15.36 18.80
CA SER A 21 31.86 15.00 19.38
C SER A 21 32.26 15.82 20.62
N SER A 22 31.42 16.75 21.09
CA SER A 22 31.82 17.65 22.19
C SER A 22 31.62 17.00 23.60
N PRO A 23 32.65 16.95 24.47
CA PRO A 23 32.53 16.45 25.84
C PRO A 23 31.49 17.21 26.69
N GLN A 24 31.26 18.48 26.34
CA GLN A 24 30.26 19.34 26.97
C GLN A 24 28.81 18.89 26.66
N LYS A 25 28.56 18.27 25.49
CA LYS A 25 27.25 17.69 25.13
C LYS A 25 26.93 16.48 26.01
N VAL A 26 27.89 15.56 26.17
CA VAL A 26 27.78 14.38 27.05
C VAL A 26 27.55 14.77 28.52
N SER A 27 28.33 15.73 29.03
CA SER A 27 28.19 16.20 30.42
C SER A 27 26.83 16.87 30.70
N SER A 28 26.30 17.62 29.73
CA SER A 28 24.99 18.28 29.85
C SER A 28 23.85 17.25 29.85
N PHE A 29 23.94 16.22 29.02
CA PHE A 29 22.96 15.12 29.00
C PHE A 29 23.01 14.27 30.27
N MET A 30 24.19 13.91 30.77
CA MET A 30 24.31 13.12 32.01
C MET A 30 23.73 13.87 33.22
N LYS A 31 23.89 15.20 33.27
CA LYS A 31 23.25 16.04 34.31
C LYS A 31 21.72 16.07 34.17
N SER A 32 21.20 16.15 32.94
CA SER A 32 19.76 16.07 32.68
C SER A 32 19.17 14.73 33.12
N VAL A 33 19.80 13.62 32.72
CA VAL A 33 19.38 12.26 33.11
C VAL A 33 19.43 12.05 34.63
N TYR A 34 20.45 12.59 35.31
CA TYR A 34 20.55 12.50 36.76
C TYR A 34 19.43 13.28 37.47
N VAL A 35 19.19 14.53 37.09
CA VAL A 35 18.13 15.37 37.68
C VAL A 35 16.74 14.78 37.43
N LEU A 36 16.50 14.28 36.22
CA LEU A 36 15.24 13.61 35.87
C LEU A 36 15.09 12.25 36.57
N GLY A 37 16.19 11.54 36.82
CA GLY A 37 16.22 10.29 37.57
C GLY A 37 15.88 10.45 39.06
N GLU A 38 16.29 11.55 39.69
CA GLU A 38 15.92 11.87 41.08
C GLU A 38 14.44 12.23 41.21
N LEU A 39 13.83 12.92 40.22
CA LEU A 39 12.39 13.17 40.21
C LEU A 39 11.56 11.88 40.12
N LEU A 40 12.07 10.85 39.45
CA LEU A 40 11.37 9.57 39.34
C LEU A 40 11.32 8.79 40.66
N LYS A 41 12.09 9.19 41.68
CA LYS A 41 12.08 8.61 43.03
C LYS A 41 11.06 9.29 43.95
N ASP A 42 10.49 10.42 43.54
CA ASP A 42 9.55 11.19 44.35
C ASP A 42 8.17 10.48 44.40
N PRO A 43 7.67 10.13 45.61
CA PRO A 43 6.38 9.46 45.77
C PRO A 43 5.17 10.30 45.33
N GLU A 44 5.25 11.64 45.33
CA GLU A 44 4.14 12.49 44.85
C GLU A 44 3.97 12.41 43.32
N LEU A 45 5.05 12.09 42.59
CA LEU A 45 5.04 11.85 41.15
C LEU A 45 4.38 10.53 40.75
N TYR A 46 4.21 9.59 41.68
CA TYR A 46 3.46 8.35 41.42
C TYR A 46 1.95 8.58 41.29
N ALA A 47 1.44 9.71 41.79
CA ALA A 47 0.03 10.07 41.70
C ALA A 47 -0.36 10.72 40.36
N ASN A 48 0.59 11.24 39.58
CA ASN A 48 0.33 11.91 38.30
C ASN A 48 0.99 11.15 37.11
N PRO A 49 0.23 10.31 36.37
CA PRO A 49 0.77 9.50 35.29
C PRO A 49 1.32 10.32 34.11
N ASP A 50 0.72 11.47 33.78
CA ASP A 50 1.17 12.32 32.66
C ASP A 50 2.55 12.95 32.91
N LEU A 51 2.78 13.38 34.15
CA LEU A 51 4.05 13.98 34.57
C LEU A 51 5.17 12.93 34.53
N LYS A 52 4.86 11.71 34.98
CA LYS A 52 5.76 10.56 34.95
C LYS A 52 6.16 10.20 33.53
N ILE A 53 5.20 10.15 32.61
CA ILE A 53 5.42 9.84 31.19
C ILE A 53 6.23 10.95 30.51
N SER A 54 6.02 12.22 30.86
CA SER A 54 6.82 13.35 30.39
C SER A 54 8.29 13.27 30.81
N ILE A 55 8.55 12.89 32.06
CA ILE A 55 9.90 12.72 32.57
C ILE A 55 10.58 11.51 31.92
N TYR A 56 9.86 10.38 31.78
CA TYR A 56 10.40 9.20 31.09
C TYR A 56 10.75 9.47 29.62
N GLY A 57 9.91 10.20 28.88
CA GLY A 57 10.20 10.58 27.48
C GLY A 57 11.45 11.46 27.37
N GLN A 58 11.61 12.46 28.25
CA GLN A 58 12.80 13.33 28.24
C GLN A 58 14.09 12.62 28.66
N VAL A 59 13.99 11.72 29.64
CA VAL A 59 15.11 10.83 30.02
C VAL A 59 15.49 9.98 28.82
N PHE A 60 14.50 9.42 28.12
CA PHE A 60 14.73 8.55 26.97
C PHE A 60 15.37 9.28 25.79
N GLU A 61 14.93 10.49 25.45
CA GLU A 61 15.57 11.25 24.37
C GLU A 61 16.99 11.73 24.71
N SER A 62 17.21 12.08 25.97
CA SER A 62 18.56 12.38 26.46
C SER A 62 19.48 11.17 26.36
N LEU A 63 18.95 9.97 26.57
CA LEU A 63 19.69 8.71 26.45
C LEU A 63 19.91 8.30 25.00
N LYS A 64 18.92 8.42 24.11
CA LYS A 64 19.07 8.15 22.67
C LYS A 64 20.13 9.03 22.02
N THR A 65 20.20 10.29 22.44
CA THR A 65 21.26 11.20 21.98
C THR A 65 22.62 10.83 22.56
N LEU A 66 22.67 10.35 23.82
CA LEU A 66 23.87 9.76 24.43
C LEU A 66 24.31 8.48 23.72
N THR A 67 23.39 7.58 23.38
CA THR A 67 23.57 6.34 22.62
C THR A 67 24.22 6.61 21.25
N ALA A 68 23.77 7.66 20.54
CA ALA A 68 24.40 8.10 19.30
C ALA A 68 25.85 8.60 19.49
N VAL A 69 26.19 9.14 20.66
CA VAL A 69 27.53 9.64 21.03
C VAL A 69 28.43 8.55 21.63
N VAL A 70 27.84 7.56 22.31
CA VAL A 70 28.50 6.47 23.06
C VAL A 70 28.70 5.22 22.21
N LYS A 71 28.42 5.27 20.90
CA LYS A 71 28.71 4.22 19.90
C LYS A 71 30.18 3.74 19.83
N TYR A 72 31.05 4.24 20.71
CA TYR A 72 32.46 3.84 20.91
C TYR A 72 32.73 2.99 22.16
N HIS A 73 31.73 2.68 23.01
CA HIS A 73 31.92 1.81 24.18
C HIS A 73 30.74 0.83 24.37
N GLU A 74 30.92 -0.42 23.95
CA GLU A 74 29.91 -1.50 23.90
C GLU A 74 29.32 -1.90 25.27
N THR A 75 29.99 -1.65 26.39
CA THR A 75 29.67 -2.32 27.67
C THR A 75 28.61 -1.64 28.54
N VAL A 76 28.14 -0.43 28.18
CA VAL A 76 27.14 0.32 28.97
C VAL A 76 25.72 0.22 28.37
N PHE A 77 25.62 -0.23 27.12
CA PHE A 77 24.37 -0.29 26.36
C PHE A 77 23.39 -1.34 26.89
N ASP A 78 23.87 -2.54 27.24
CA ASP A 78 23.02 -3.69 27.56
C ASP A 78 22.26 -3.56 28.90
N LEU A 79 22.81 -2.80 29.86
CA LEU A 79 22.23 -2.65 31.19
C LEU A 79 21.14 -1.58 31.27
N ILE A 80 21.13 -0.64 30.33
CA ILE A 80 20.28 0.56 30.39
C ILE A 80 18.96 0.37 29.63
N ASP A 81 18.97 -0.41 28.55
CA ASP A 81 17.84 -0.51 27.63
C ASP A 81 16.68 -1.33 28.22
N ASP A 82 16.98 -2.49 28.83
CA ASP A 82 15.97 -3.46 29.21
C ASP A 82 15.14 -3.07 30.47
N GLU A 83 15.75 -2.36 31.43
CA GLU A 83 15.06 -1.87 32.62
C GLU A 83 14.17 -0.64 32.31
N LYS A 84 14.61 0.20 31.36
CA LYS A 84 13.85 1.37 30.90
C LYS A 84 12.65 0.96 30.05
N ARG A 85 12.82 -0.01 29.15
CA ARG A 85 11.72 -0.65 28.40
C ARG A 85 10.65 -1.21 29.34
N LYS A 86 11.04 -1.99 30.38
CA LYS A 86 10.09 -2.54 31.38
C LYS A 86 9.32 -1.46 32.14
N ARG A 87 9.96 -0.35 32.50
CA ARG A 87 9.31 0.76 33.23
C ARG A 87 8.37 1.59 32.34
N PHE A 88 8.70 1.77 31.06
CA PHE A 88 7.84 2.46 30.08
C PHE A 88 6.55 1.68 29.78
N PHE A 89 6.64 0.36 29.51
CA PHE A 89 5.46 -0.49 29.32
C PHE A 89 4.56 -0.56 30.55
N LYS A 90 5.15 -0.49 31.76
CA LYS A 90 4.37 -0.37 33.00
C LYS A 90 3.58 0.93 33.03
N CYS A 91 4.13 2.05 32.55
CA CYS A 91 3.42 3.33 32.48
C CYS A 91 2.31 3.36 31.42
N ILE A 92 2.53 2.79 30.23
CA ILE A 92 1.49 2.66 29.18
C ILE A 92 0.27 1.89 29.68
N LYS A 93 0.44 0.91 30.57
CA LYS A 93 -0.66 0.11 31.11
C LYS A 93 -1.59 0.91 32.06
N TYR A 94 -1.14 2.04 32.60
CA TYR A 94 -1.87 2.84 33.59
C TYR A 94 -2.52 4.12 33.07
N SER A 95 -2.17 4.60 31.87
CA SER A 95 -2.74 5.84 31.31
C SER A 95 -3.41 5.57 29.98
N ALA A 96 -4.74 5.60 29.95
CA ALA A 96 -5.52 5.35 28.73
C ALA A 96 -6.15 6.63 28.14
N GLU A 97 -5.89 7.83 28.67
CA GLU A 97 -6.78 8.98 28.45
C GLU A 97 -6.14 10.33 28.09
N SER A 98 -4.83 10.44 27.77
CA SER A 98 -4.21 11.76 27.47
C SER A 98 -3.63 11.94 26.07
N GLN A 99 -3.84 13.12 25.48
CA GLN A 99 -3.34 13.52 24.16
C GLN A 99 -1.80 13.58 24.09
N ASN A 100 -1.15 13.93 25.22
CA ASN A 100 0.31 13.92 25.42
C ASN A 100 0.93 12.51 25.40
N LEU A 101 0.11 11.47 25.57
CA LEU A 101 0.54 10.08 25.46
C LEU A 101 0.71 9.66 24.00
N MET A 102 -0.10 10.20 23.09
CA MET A 102 -0.07 9.82 21.67
C MET A 102 1.25 10.21 21.01
N GLU A 103 1.73 11.43 21.23
CA GLU A 103 3.04 11.88 20.73
C GLU A 103 4.16 10.97 21.25
N LYS A 104 4.10 10.55 22.52
CA LYS A 104 5.15 9.74 23.15
C LYS A 104 5.09 8.24 22.83
N ILE A 105 3.89 7.68 22.62
CA ILE A 105 3.75 6.31 22.10
C ILE A 105 4.23 6.28 20.65
N THR A 106 3.95 7.33 19.88
CA THR A 106 4.42 7.47 18.51
C THR A 106 5.93 7.62 18.46
N GLU A 107 6.51 8.51 19.27
CA GLU A 107 7.96 8.70 19.42
C GLU A 107 8.67 7.41 19.87
N TYR A 108 8.10 6.66 20.82
CA TYR A 108 8.64 5.36 21.20
C TYR A 108 8.49 4.32 20.07
N GLY A 109 7.36 4.32 19.35
CA GLY A 109 7.13 3.46 18.19
C GLY A 109 8.10 3.73 17.05
N THR A 110 8.40 5.00 16.77
CA THR A 110 9.37 5.42 15.75
C THR A 110 10.81 5.10 16.17
N ILE A 111 11.14 5.23 17.45
CA ILE A 111 12.45 4.83 17.98
C ILE A 111 12.61 3.32 17.92
N CYS A 112 11.63 2.55 18.38
CA CYS A 112 11.68 1.10 18.31
C CYS A 112 11.64 0.58 16.88
N MET A 113 11.00 1.29 15.93
CA MET A 113 11.14 0.97 14.51
C MET A 113 12.49 1.37 13.93
N GLY A 114 13.05 2.51 14.31
CA GLY A 114 14.41 2.89 13.93
C GLY A 114 15.46 1.90 14.45
N GLU A 115 15.28 1.42 15.69
CA GLU A 115 16.05 0.32 16.28
C GLU A 115 15.76 -0.98 15.52
N ALA A 116 14.52 -1.40 15.31
CA ALA A 116 14.18 -2.64 14.62
C ALA A 116 14.61 -2.67 13.15
N ILE A 117 14.64 -1.53 12.45
CA ILE A 117 15.12 -1.40 11.06
C ILE A 117 16.66 -1.39 11.04
N GLY A 118 17.32 -0.68 11.96
CA GLY A 118 18.78 -0.71 12.11
C GLY A 118 19.33 -2.04 12.61
N ILE A 119 18.49 -2.81 13.32
CA ILE A 119 18.76 -4.13 13.87
C ILE A 119 18.17 -5.24 12.97
N ALA A 120 17.46 -4.91 11.89
CA ALA A 120 16.94 -5.88 10.92
C ALA A 120 18.07 -6.70 10.26
N GLU A 121 19.32 -6.22 10.32
CA GLU A 121 20.51 -6.99 9.93
C GLU A 121 21.01 -7.95 11.03
N THR A 122 20.63 -7.78 12.31
CA THR A 122 21.33 -8.43 13.43
C THR A 122 20.53 -8.96 14.65
N LEU A 123 19.27 -8.58 14.97
CA LEU A 123 18.58 -9.22 16.13
C LEU A 123 17.22 -9.87 15.85
N THR A 124 17.29 -11.17 16.05
CA THR A 124 16.30 -12.22 16.32
C THR A 124 15.55 -12.08 17.65
N GLU A 125 15.35 -10.87 18.20
CA GLU A 125 14.59 -10.71 19.46
C GLU A 125 13.07 -10.62 19.21
N LYS A 126 12.46 -11.80 19.07
CA LYS A 126 11.02 -12.04 18.83
C LYS A 126 10.07 -11.30 19.79
N SER A 127 10.50 -11.03 21.03
CA SER A 127 9.67 -10.31 22.02
C SER A 127 9.58 -8.81 21.74
N LEU A 128 10.61 -8.23 21.11
CA LEU A 128 10.66 -6.80 20.81
C LEU A 128 9.68 -6.49 19.69
N LEU A 129 9.70 -7.27 18.60
CA LEU A 129 8.83 -7.05 17.44
C LEU A 129 7.34 -7.08 17.79
N SER A 130 6.91 -8.04 18.61
CA SER A 130 5.52 -8.08 19.12
C SER A 130 5.17 -6.84 19.94
N LYS A 131 6.11 -6.31 20.74
CA LYS A 131 5.91 -5.10 21.54
C LYS A 131 5.84 -3.84 20.67
N VAL A 132 6.71 -3.73 19.66
CA VAL A 132 6.69 -2.63 18.68
C VAL A 132 5.35 -2.57 17.98
N TYR A 133 4.89 -3.72 17.50
CA TYR A 133 3.60 -3.82 16.85
C TYR A 133 2.44 -3.42 17.79
N LEU A 134 2.43 -3.92 19.03
CA LEU A 134 1.43 -3.54 20.04
C LEU A 134 1.42 -2.03 20.33
N SER A 135 2.58 -1.39 20.42
CA SER A 135 2.65 0.06 20.60
C SER A 135 2.16 0.80 19.37
N LEU A 136 2.52 0.35 18.17
CA LEU A 136 2.13 1.02 16.94
C LEU A 136 0.63 0.88 16.68
N ALA A 137 0.07 -0.31 16.83
CA ALA A 137 -1.36 -0.55 16.65
C ALA A 137 -2.21 0.29 17.62
N LYS A 138 -1.75 0.45 18.87
CA LYS A 138 -2.37 1.36 19.83
C LYS A 138 -2.25 2.82 19.44
N ALA A 139 -1.08 3.26 18.97
CA ALA A 139 -0.90 4.63 18.49
C ALA A 139 -1.79 4.95 17.28
N ILE A 140 -1.92 4.00 16.36
CA ILE A 140 -2.85 4.08 15.22
C ILE A 140 -4.29 4.20 15.74
N LEU A 141 -4.71 3.33 16.66
CA LEU A 141 -6.05 3.37 17.26
C LEU A 141 -6.36 4.70 17.95
N CYS A 142 -5.35 5.33 18.56
CA CYS A 142 -5.47 6.65 19.16
C CYS A 142 -5.51 7.79 18.13
N GLY A 143 -5.26 7.54 16.85
CA GLY A 143 -5.34 8.54 15.78
C GLY A 143 -4.03 9.24 15.43
N SER A 144 -2.88 8.67 15.79
CA SER A 144 -1.58 9.22 15.41
C SER A 144 -1.32 9.05 13.91
N SER A 145 -1.11 10.17 13.19
CA SER A 145 -0.79 10.16 11.76
C SER A 145 0.56 9.53 11.47
N GLU A 146 1.59 9.87 12.25
CA GLU A 146 2.93 9.32 12.08
C GLU A 146 2.93 7.80 12.36
N ALA A 147 2.20 7.33 13.37
CA ALA A 147 2.07 5.88 13.61
C ALA A 147 1.39 5.14 12.45
N ARG A 148 0.40 5.78 11.81
CA ARG A 148 -0.25 5.26 10.60
C ARG A 148 0.72 5.21 9.42
N ASP A 149 1.61 6.18 9.29
CA ASP A 149 2.60 6.22 8.20
C ASP A 149 3.63 5.09 8.27
N TRP A 150 3.85 4.57 9.47
CA TRP A 150 4.71 3.42 9.68
C TRP A 150 4.03 2.07 9.47
N PHE A 151 2.70 2.03 9.27
CA PHE A 151 1.98 0.76 9.07
C PHE A 151 2.54 -0.10 7.92
N PRO A 152 2.91 0.45 6.74
CA PRO A 152 3.49 -0.35 5.66
C PRO A 152 4.78 -1.08 6.06
N CYS A 153 5.58 -0.51 6.95
CA CYS A 153 6.79 -1.15 7.45
C CYS A 153 6.48 -2.43 8.23
N LEU A 154 5.30 -2.51 8.85
CA LEU A 154 4.88 -3.74 9.51
C LEU A 154 4.68 -4.89 8.50
N LEU A 155 4.20 -4.58 7.30
CA LEU A 155 3.97 -5.59 6.26
C LEU A 155 5.26 -6.26 5.76
N LEU A 156 6.42 -5.64 6.01
CA LEU A 156 7.74 -6.13 5.59
C LEU A 156 8.31 -7.21 6.52
N PHE A 157 7.75 -7.40 7.72
CA PHE A 157 8.26 -8.39 8.66
C PHE A 157 7.93 -9.82 8.26
N ASP A 158 8.76 -10.77 8.69
CA ASP A 158 8.48 -12.20 8.51
C ASP A 158 7.49 -12.71 9.55
N TYR A 159 6.31 -13.11 9.07
CA TYR A 159 5.20 -13.66 9.87
C TYR A 159 5.16 -15.19 9.90
N SER A 160 6.27 -15.86 9.59
CA SER A 160 6.41 -17.31 9.76
C SER A 160 6.13 -17.77 11.21
N ASN A 161 6.26 -16.87 12.19
CA ASN A 161 5.92 -17.14 13.59
C ASN A 161 4.41 -16.99 13.87
N PRO A 162 3.73 -18.05 14.38
CA PRO A 162 2.31 -18.00 14.67
C PRO A 162 1.94 -16.97 15.76
N THR A 163 2.77 -16.77 16.77
CA THR A 163 2.48 -15.82 17.87
C THR A 163 2.46 -14.37 17.38
N LEU A 164 3.41 -13.99 16.53
CA LEU A 164 3.43 -12.64 15.95
C LEU A 164 2.24 -12.43 15.03
N ARG A 165 1.89 -13.44 14.23
CA ARG A 165 0.72 -13.42 13.33
C ARG A 165 -0.60 -13.30 14.09
N GLU A 166 -0.75 -14.00 15.21
CA GLU A 166 -1.93 -13.89 16.07
C GLU A 166 -2.04 -12.52 16.74
N VAL A 167 -0.93 -12.00 17.27
CA VAL A 167 -0.90 -10.65 17.84
C VAL A 167 -1.26 -9.63 16.76
N PHE A 168 -0.69 -9.76 15.56
CA PHE A 168 -1.02 -8.91 14.41
C PHE A 168 -2.51 -8.95 14.08
N LYS A 169 -3.08 -10.15 13.92
CA LYS A 169 -4.51 -10.31 13.65
C LYS A 169 -5.39 -9.70 14.74
N SER A 170 -5.04 -9.91 16.01
CA SER A 170 -5.83 -9.43 17.14
C SER A 170 -5.88 -7.89 17.21
N GLU A 171 -4.77 -7.19 16.98
CA GLU A 171 -4.77 -5.73 17.09
C GLU A 171 -5.25 -5.06 15.80
N THR A 172 -4.95 -5.59 14.61
CA THR A 172 -5.53 -5.04 13.36
C THR A 172 -7.04 -5.17 13.34
N SER A 173 -7.61 -6.21 13.96
CA SER A 173 -9.07 -6.37 14.05
C SER A 173 -9.77 -5.21 14.78
N ARG A 174 -9.05 -4.51 15.67
CA ARG A 174 -9.55 -3.41 16.51
C ARG A 174 -9.44 -2.05 15.82
N ILE A 175 -8.56 -1.92 14.84
CA ILE A 175 -8.31 -0.66 14.14
C ILE A 175 -9.47 -0.39 13.15
N PRO A 176 -10.05 0.83 13.14
CA PRO A 176 -11.05 1.20 12.16
C PRO A 176 -10.57 1.04 10.71
N PRO A 177 -11.39 0.48 9.79
CA PRO A 177 -10.97 0.23 8.41
C PRO A 177 -10.43 1.46 7.68
N TRP A 178 -10.96 2.65 7.95
CA TRP A 178 -10.56 3.87 7.26
C TRP A 178 -9.08 4.24 7.46
N MET A 179 -8.47 3.83 8.59
CA MET A 179 -7.05 4.10 8.87
C MET A 179 -6.11 3.32 7.95
N PHE A 180 -6.61 2.31 7.23
CA PHE A 180 -5.86 1.53 6.26
C PHE A 180 -6.00 2.05 4.82
N LEU A 181 -6.86 3.04 4.56
CA LEU A 181 -7.19 3.48 3.19
C LEU A 181 -5.97 3.99 2.42
N GLY A 182 -5.10 4.76 3.07
CA GLY A 182 -3.87 5.29 2.47
C GLY A 182 -2.87 4.20 2.05
N TRP A 183 -3.01 3.00 2.61
CA TRP A 183 -2.08 1.87 2.41
C TRP A 183 -2.73 0.69 1.67
N THR A 184 -3.87 0.90 1.03
CA THR A 184 -4.64 -0.16 0.34
C THR A 184 -3.81 -0.88 -0.72
N SER A 185 -3.05 -0.15 -1.53
CA SER A 185 -2.16 -0.74 -2.55
C SER A 185 -1.11 -1.66 -1.93
N GLN A 186 -0.50 -1.24 -0.81
CA GLN A 186 0.52 -2.01 -0.09
C GLN A 186 -0.09 -3.23 0.62
N ILE A 187 -1.29 -3.10 1.18
CA ILE A 187 -2.00 -4.24 1.78
C ILE A 187 -2.32 -5.29 0.72
N LEU A 188 -2.87 -4.85 -0.42
CA LEU A 188 -3.24 -5.75 -1.51
C LEU A 188 -2.02 -6.47 -2.08
N SER A 189 -0.87 -5.78 -2.23
CA SER A 189 0.37 -6.38 -2.74
C SER A 189 0.90 -7.54 -1.88
N HIS A 190 0.63 -7.53 -0.57
CA HIS A 190 1.11 -8.55 0.38
C HIS A 190 0.15 -9.73 0.60
N LEU A 191 -0.99 -9.77 -0.12
CA LEU A 191 -1.97 -10.86 -0.04
C LEU A 191 -1.49 -12.21 -0.61
N ASN A 192 -0.26 -12.31 -1.13
CA ASN A 192 0.37 -13.60 -1.50
C ASN A 192 1.28 -14.17 -0.41
N GLY A 193 1.52 -13.43 0.68
CA GLY A 193 2.47 -13.83 1.72
C GLY A 193 1.87 -14.63 2.87
N CYS A 194 2.73 -14.99 3.82
CA CYS A 194 2.40 -15.68 5.08
C CYS A 194 1.42 -14.91 5.99
N VAL A 195 1.08 -13.67 5.63
CA VAL A 195 0.21 -12.74 6.38
C VAL A 195 -1.23 -12.74 5.86
N LEU A 196 -1.54 -13.54 4.83
CA LEU A 196 -2.86 -13.57 4.18
C LEU A 196 -4.01 -13.69 5.19
N ASP A 197 -3.91 -14.60 6.15
CA ASP A 197 -4.97 -14.86 7.14
C ASP A 197 -5.31 -13.67 8.05
N ALA A 198 -4.38 -12.71 8.18
CA ALA A 198 -4.57 -11.51 8.98
C ALA A 198 -4.93 -10.29 8.13
N LEU A 199 -4.44 -10.23 6.88
CA LEU A 199 -4.81 -9.17 5.93
C LEU A 199 -6.20 -9.41 5.32
N GLU A 200 -6.64 -10.67 5.19
CA GLU A 200 -7.96 -11.04 4.68
C GLU A 200 -9.07 -10.30 5.42
N GLU A 201 -9.02 -10.27 6.76
CA GLU A 201 -10.03 -9.60 7.56
C GLU A 201 -10.06 -8.08 7.32
N ILE A 202 -8.88 -7.47 7.17
CA ILE A 202 -8.75 -6.03 6.90
C ILE A 202 -9.34 -5.72 5.52
N VAL A 203 -9.00 -6.50 4.50
CA VAL A 203 -9.48 -6.30 3.13
C VAL A 203 -10.99 -6.50 3.05
N ILE A 204 -11.55 -7.49 3.73
CA ILE A 204 -13.01 -7.70 3.78
C ILE A 204 -13.69 -6.50 4.43
N LYS A 205 -13.22 -6.03 5.59
CA LYS A 205 -13.78 -4.84 6.26
C LYS A 205 -13.70 -3.59 5.37
N LEU A 206 -12.61 -3.41 4.64
CA LEU A 206 -12.44 -2.32 3.68
C LEU A 206 -13.43 -2.44 2.51
N CYS A 207 -13.64 -3.65 1.97
CA CYS A 207 -14.62 -3.87 0.89
C CYS A 207 -16.06 -3.61 1.34
N GLU A 208 -16.39 -3.93 2.59
CA GLU A 208 -17.72 -3.70 3.16
C GLU A 208 -17.96 -2.23 3.49
N ALA A 209 -16.96 -1.53 4.04
CA ALA A 209 -17.09 -0.13 4.45
C ALA A 209 -16.87 0.87 3.30
N TYR A 210 -15.83 0.66 2.48
CA TYR A 210 -15.38 1.59 1.43
C TYR A 210 -15.09 0.87 0.10
N PRO A 211 -16.11 0.24 -0.53
CA PRO A 211 -15.94 -0.54 -1.75
C PRO A 211 -15.39 0.26 -2.93
N ALA A 212 -15.80 1.54 -3.08
CA ALA A 212 -15.31 2.42 -4.14
C ALA A 212 -13.80 2.70 -4.02
N ALA A 213 -13.26 2.75 -2.80
CA ALA A 213 -11.83 2.97 -2.56
C ALA A 213 -10.98 1.75 -2.94
N ILE A 214 -11.52 0.54 -2.74
CA ILE A 214 -10.79 -0.72 -2.94
C ILE A 214 -10.87 -1.23 -4.38
N LEU A 215 -11.97 -0.96 -5.08
CA LEU A 215 -12.25 -1.59 -6.37
C LEU A 215 -11.09 -1.39 -7.37
N ILE A 216 -10.61 -0.15 -7.56
CA ILE A 216 -9.56 0.15 -8.53
C ILE A 216 -8.22 -0.50 -8.11
N PRO A 217 -7.67 -0.26 -6.90
CA PRO A 217 -6.45 -0.92 -6.44
C PRO A 217 -6.53 -2.45 -6.51
N TYR A 218 -7.69 -3.03 -6.19
CA TYR A 218 -7.90 -4.48 -6.25
C TYR A 218 -7.81 -5.01 -7.68
N ARG A 219 -8.48 -4.37 -8.66
CA ARG A 219 -8.43 -4.80 -10.06
C ARG A 219 -7.02 -4.72 -10.65
N SER A 220 -6.27 -3.65 -10.36
CA SER A 220 -4.87 -3.52 -10.81
C SER A 220 -3.95 -4.58 -10.22
N ASN A 221 -4.28 -5.11 -9.05
CA ASN A 221 -3.47 -6.10 -8.37
C ASN A 221 -3.79 -7.53 -8.86
N LEU A 222 -5.01 -7.84 -9.31
CA LEU A 222 -5.41 -9.18 -9.76
C LEU A 222 -4.49 -9.82 -10.81
N GLU A 223 -3.85 -9.02 -11.65
CA GLU A 223 -2.98 -9.51 -12.74
C GLU A 223 -1.61 -10.00 -12.27
N ASN A 224 -1.17 -9.64 -11.06
CA ASN A 224 0.22 -9.82 -10.60
C ASN A 224 0.45 -11.06 -9.73
N TYR A 225 -0.51 -11.99 -9.63
CA TYR A 225 -0.50 -13.01 -8.57
C TYR A 225 -0.55 -14.45 -9.05
N GLU A 226 0.18 -15.32 -8.35
CA GLU A 226 0.04 -16.77 -8.44
C GLU A 226 -1.25 -17.24 -7.77
N ASP A 227 -1.99 -18.12 -8.45
CA ASP A 227 -3.27 -18.67 -8.00
C ASP A 227 -3.09 -19.73 -6.90
N SER A 228 -3.04 -19.29 -5.64
CA SER A 228 -3.22 -20.21 -4.50
C SER A 228 -4.71 -20.44 -4.19
N VAL A 229 -5.06 -21.65 -3.72
CA VAL A 229 -6.46 -22.02 -3.38
C VAL A 229 -7.06 -21.06 -2.34
N SER A 230 -6.30 -20.72 -1.30
CA SER A 230 -6.75 -19.77 -0.27
C SER A 230 -7.08 -18.40 -0.87
N ARG A 231 -6.28 -17.95 -1.83
CA ARG A 231 -6.48 -16.67 -2.49
C ARG A 231 -7.65 -16.69 -3.46
N MET A 232 -7.87 -17.79 -4.18
CA MET A 232 -9.07 -17.95 -5.01
C MET A 232 -10.35 -17.82 -4.17
N MET A 233 -10.37 -18.42 -2.97
CA MET A 233 -11.50 -18.26 -2.04
C MET A 233 -11.68 -16.81 -1.58
N LEU A 234 -10.60 -16.12 -1.23
CA LEU A 234 -10.65 -14.69 -0.88
C LEU A 234 -11.19 -13.84 -2.04
N ASN A 235 -10.66 -14.03 -3.25
CA ASN A 235 -11.08 -13.30 -4.44
C ASN A 235 -12.57 -13.56 -4.74
N GLN A 236 -13.06 -14.78 -4.55
CA GLN A 236 -14.50 -15.08 -4.67
C GLN A 236 -15.34 -14.30 -3.64
N ARG A 237 -14.88 -14.21 -2.38
CA ARG A 237 -15.56 -13.43 -1.34
C ARG A 237 -15.57 -11.93 -1.68
N ILE A 238 -14.42 -11.37 -2.05
CA ILE A 238 -14.29 -9.97 -2.45
C ILE A 238 -15.18 -9.67 -3.67
N ASN A 239 -15.12 -10.49 -4.71
CA ASN A 239 -15.94 -10.34 -5.91
C ASN A 239 -17.44 -10.41 -5.60
N LYS A 240 -17.85 -11.25 -4.64
CA LYS A 240 -19.25 -11.31 -4.20
C LYS A 240 -19.68 -10.00 -3.54
N ILE A 241 -18.83 -9.37 -2.73
CA ILE A 241 -19.12 -8.07 -2.08
C ILE A 241 -19.15 -6.96 -3.13
N LEU A 242 -18.12 -6.89 -3.98
CA LEU A 242 -17.95 -5.84 -4.98
C LEU A 242 -18.94 -5.96 -6.16
N SER A 243 -19.56 -7.13 -6.38
CA SER A 243 -20.59 -7.32 -7.42
C SER A 243 -21.79 -6.37 -7.31
N LYS A 244 -22.02 -5.82 -6.11
CA LYS A 244 -23.05 -4.80 -5.86
C LYS A 244 -22.71 -3.44 -6.50
N TYR A 245 -21.43 -3.18 -6.77
CA TYR A 245 -20.90 -1.92 -7.32
C TYR A 245 -20.60 -2.06 -8.82
N LYS A 246 -21.56 -2.68 -9.53
CA LYS A 246 -21.42 -3.04 -10.94
C LYS A 246 -21.15 -1.80 -11.81
N THR A 247 -21.73 -0.65 -11.48
CA THR A 247 -21.59 0.55 -12.30
C THR A 247 -20.18 1.11 -12.25
N THR A 248 -19.49 1.00 -11.10
CA THR A 248 -18.08 1.39 -11.01
C THR A 248 -17.18 0.43 -11.79
N GLU A 249 -17.50 -0.87 -11.83
CA GLU A 249 -16.79 -1.83 -12.67
C GLU A 249 -17.03 -1.58 -14.17
N GLU A 250 -18.26 -1.23 -14.56
CA GLU A 250 -18.59 -0.80 -15.92
C GLU A 250 -17.83 0.47 -16.30
N LEU A 251 -17.70 1.43 -15.38
CA LEU A 251 -16.86 2.61 -15.58
C LEU A 251 -15.41 2.19 -15.86
N ILE A 252 -14.79 1.39 -15.00
CA ILE A 252 -13.38 0.96 -15.18
C ILE A 252 -13.20 0.29 -16.56
N ASN A 253 -14.09 -0.63 -16.93
CA ASN A 253 -14.05 -1.29 -18.23
C ASN A 253 -14.18 -0.27 -19.38
N SER A 254 -15.07 0.72 -19.26
CA SER A 254 -15.26 1.74 -20.28
C SER A 254 -14.05 2.67 -20.43
N LEU A 255 -13.35 2.99 -19.34
CA LEU A 255 -12.13 3.82 -19.35
C LEU A 255 -10.98 3.15 -20.12
N MET A 256 -10.90 1.81 -20.11
CA MET A 256 -9.91 1.07 -20.91
C MET A 256 -10.05 1.37 -22.42
N TYR A 257 -11.27 1.65 -22.88
CA TYR A 257 -11.59 1.93 -24.29
C TYR A 257 -11.55 3.42 -24.65
N ILE A 258 -11.08 4.30 -23.76
CA ILE A 258 -10.80 5.70 -24.14
C ILE A 258 -9.55 5.78 -25.03
N SER A 259 -8.62 4.84 -24.88
CA SER A 259 -7.40 4.81 -25.69
C SER A 259 -7.75 4.65 -27.17
N HIS A 260 -6.92 5.23 -28.05
CA HIS A 260 -7.16 5.15 -29.48
C HIS A 260 -6.97 3.69 -29.95
N PRO A 261 -7.99 3.05 -30.56
CA PRO A 261 -7.97 1.61 -30.82
C PRO A 261 -6.82 1.19 -31.74
N GLU A 262 -6.50 1.98 -32.76
CA GLU A 262 -5.34 1.72 -33.63
C GLU A 262 -3.99 1.86 -32.92
N THR A 263 -3.89 2.74 -31.91
CA THR A 263 -2.65 2.90 -31.14
C THR A 263 -2.47 1.69 -30.22
N MET A 264 -3.56 1.22 -29.60
CA MET A 264 -3.58 -0.02 -28.83
C MET A 264 -3.21 -1.22 -29.71
N LEU A 265 -3.83 -1.37 -30.89
CA LEU A 265 -3.49 -2.42 -31.84
C LEU A 265 -2.01 -2.38 -32.24
N ASN A 266 -1.49 -1.20 -32.61
CA ASN A 266 -0.07 -1.06 -32.94
C ASN A 266 0.85 -1.44 -31.78
N TYR A 267 0.51 -1.08 -30.54
CA TYR A 267 1.27 -1.46 -29.35
C TYR A 267 1.36 -2.99 -29.19
N HIS A 268 0.25 -3.70 -29.32
CA HIS A 268 0.27 -5.17 -29.26
C HIS A 268 1.05 -5.78 -30.43
N LEU A 269 0.86 -5.26 -31.65
CA LEU A 269 1.60 -5.71 -32.82
C LEU A 269 3.11 -5.52 -32.62
N ASP A 270 3.55 -4.39 -32.07
CA ASP A 270 4.95 -4.13 -31.74
C ASP A 270 5.49 -5.09 -30.69
N LYS A 271 4.71 -5.38 -29.64
CA LYS A 271 5.06 -6.38 -28.63
C LYS A 271 5.25 -7.76 -29.26
N ILE A 272 4.31 -8.21 -30.09
CA ILE A 272 4.37 -9.51 -30.78
C ILE A 272 5.56 -9.56 -31.75
N ILE A 273 5.76 -8.51 -32.55
CA ILE A 273 6.90 -8.40 -33.47
C ILE A 273 8.21 -8.50 -32.70
N SER A 274 8.38 -7.77 -31.59
CA SER A 274 9.63 -7.80 -30.81
C SER A 274 9.94 -9.18 -30.21
N LEU A 275 8.90 -9.97 -29.88
CA LEU A 275 9.06 -11.33 -29.36
C LEU A 275 9.46 -12.33 -30.46
N LEU A 276 8.99 -12.11 -31.70
CA LEU A 276 9.23 -12.98 -32.85
C LEU A 276 10.47 -12.59 -33.66
N ASP A 277 10.81 -11.30 -33.73
CA ASP A 277 11.95 -10.75 -34.49
C ASP A 277 13.25 -10.78 -33.68
N SER A 278 13.46 -11.88 -32.96
CA SER A 278 14.67 -12.14 -32.18
C SER A 278 15.40 -13.37 -32.72
N PRO A 279 16.72 -13.48 -32.53
CA PRO A 279 17.49 -14.65 -32.98
C PRO A 279 16.96 -15.98 -32.44
N LYS A 280 16.32 -15.92 -31.26
CA LYS A 280 15.60 -17.03 -30.62
C LYS A 280 14.17 -16.58 -30.31
N PRO A 281 13.21 -16.77 -31.23
CA PRO A 281 11.85 -16.27 -31.08
C PRO A 281 11.17 -16.84 -29.84
N LYS A 282 10.58 -15.97 -29.01
CA LYS A 282 9.87 -16.35 -27.80
C LYS A 282 8.41 -16.69 -28.13
N ILE A 283 8.21 -17.78 -28.86
CA ILE A 283 6.92 -18.15 -29.44
C ILE A 283 5.81 -18.29 -28.39
N TYR A 284 6.10 -18.90 -27.24
CA TYR A 284 5.12 -19.05 -26.15
C TYR A 284 4.58 -17.70 -25.67
N LEU A 285 5.47 -16.74 -25.38
CA LEU A 285 5.08 -15.39 -24.95
C LEU A 285 4.37 -14.63 -26.07
N ALA A 286 4.74 -14.86 -27.33
CA ALA A 286 4.06 -14.27 -28.47
C ALA A 286 2.61 -14.79 -28.58
N LYS A 287 2.38 -16.09 -28.35
CA LYS A 287 1.04 -16.70 -28.31
C LYS A 287 0.18 -16.10 -27.19
N GLU A 288 0.75 -15.95 -25.99
CA GLU A 288 0.07 -15.30 -24.87
C GLU A 288 -0.28 -13.84 -25.19
N ALA A 289 0.66 -13.08 -25.74
CA ALA A 289 0.43 -11.70 -26.17
C ALA A 289 -0.64 -11.59 -27.27
N CYS A 290 -0.73 -12.56 -28.17
CA CYS A 290 -1.79 -12.63 -29.19
C CYS A 290 -3.16 -12.88 -28.55
N SER A 291 -3.27 -13.83 -27.63
CA SER A 291 -4.51 -14.12 -26.91
C SER A 291 -5.01 -12.91 -26.13
N LEU A 292 -4.10 -12.20 -25.44
CA LEU A 292 -4.41 -10.95 -24.73
C LEU A 292 -4.91 -9.87 -25.70
N MET A 293 -4.17 -9.62 -26.79
CA MET A 293 -4.57 -8.66 -27.82
C MET A 293 -5.96 -8.96 -28.39
N MET A 294 -6.24 -10.22 -28.72
CA MET A 294 -7.54 -10.63 -29.27
C MET A 294 -8.67 -10.39 -28.26
N ASN A 295 -8.44 -10.65 -26.98
CA ASN A 295 -9.42 -10.44 -25.92
C ASN A 295 -9.66 -8.95 -25.63
N GLU A 296 -8.64 -8.10 -25.73
CA GLU A 296 -8.76 -6.67 -25.44
C GLU A 296 -9.38 -5.89 -26.61
N ILE A 297 -8.92 -6.14 -27.85
CA ILE A 297 -9.34 -5.38 -29.04
C ILE A 297 -10.63 -5.95 -29.64
N PHE A 298 -10.83 -7.27 -29.58
CA PHE A 298 -11.99 -7.96 -30.15
C PHE A 298 -12.77 -8.74 -29.09
N PRO A 299 -13.26 -8.07 -28.03
CA PRO A 299 -13.83 -8.74 -26.88
C PRO A 299 -15.19 -9.38 -27.18
N SER A 300 -15.67 -10.15 -26.20
CA SER A 300 -16.98 -10.80 -26.21
C SER A 300 -18.13 -9.81 -26.33
N VAL A 301 -19.32 -10.31 -26.69
CA VAL A 301 -20.55 -9.50 -26.89
C VAL A 301 -20.86 -8.62 -25.69
N GLU A 302 -20.64 -9.10 -24.47
CA GLU A 302 -20.89 -8.35 -23.24
C GLU A 302 -20.01 -7.11 -23.08
N LYS A 303 -18.74 -7.21 -23.50
CA LYS A 303 -17.77 -6.11 -23.42
C LYS A 303 -17.86 -5.17 -24.63
N LYS A 304 -18.39 -5.62 -25.76
CA LYS A 304 -18.64 -4.77 -26.94
C LYS A 304 -19.54 -3.58 -26.64
N ARG A 305 -20.40 -3.62 -25.61
CA ARG A 305 -21.22 -2.46 -25.21
C ARG A 305 -20.41 -1.24 -24.77
N PHE A 306 -19.14 -1.44 -24.38
CA PHE A 306 -18.24 -0.36 -23.99
C PHE A 306 -17.48 0.25 -25.17
N HIS A 307 -17.43 -0.43 -26.31
CA HIS A 307 -16.80 0.06 -27.52
C HIS A 307 -17.53 1.28 -28.06
N GLY A 308 -16.80 2.25 -28.58
CA GLY A 308 -17.33 3.31 -29.44
C GLY A 308 -17.15 3.00 -30.93
N ARG A 309 -17.62 3.93 -31.78
CA ARG A 309 -17.57 3.81 -33.26
C ARG A 309 -16.18 3.49 -33.81
N LEU A 310 -15.11 4.00 -33.18
CA LEU A 310 -13.73 3.76 -33.64
C LEU A 310 -13.30 2.30 -33.47
N HIS A 311 -13.78 1.62 -32.44
CA HIS A 311 -13.46 0.21 -32.19
C HIS A 311 -14.20 -0.73 -33.16
N GLU A 312 -15.36 -0.31 -33.66
CA GLU A 312 -16.11 -1.05 -34.69
C GLU A 312 -15.34 -1.05 -36.03
N LYS A 313 -14.66 0.05 -36.37
CA LYS A 313 -13.83 0.12 -37.59
C LYS A 313 -12.70 -0.90 -37.60
N LEU A 314 -12.13 -1.22 -36.44
CA LEU A 314 -11.07 -2.23 -36.35
C LEU A 314 -11.55 -3.65 -36.67
N GLN A 315 -12.86 -3.94 -36.66
CA GLN A 315 -13.37 -5.29 -36.95
C GLN A 315 -12.94 -5.81 -38.32
N ILE A 316 -12.65 -4.91 -39.28
CA ILE A 316 -12.14 -5.28 -40.61
C ILE A 316 -10.81 -6.06 -40.54
N TYR A 317 -10.00 -5.80 -39.51
CA TYR A 317 -8.69 -6.46 -39.33
C TYR A 317 -8.81 -7.81 -38.60
N LYS A 318 -9.96 -8.10 -37.99
CA LYS A 318 -10.14 -9.29 -37.14
C LYS A 318 -9.92 -10.59 -37.90
N GLU A 319 -10.54 -10.75 -39.06
CA GLU A 319 -10.42 -11.98 -39.85
C GLU A 319 -8.99 -12.21 -40.35
N MET A 320 -8.31 -11.13 -40.74
CA MET A 320 -6.91 -11.20 -41.15
C MET A 320 -6.00 -11.61 -39.99
N LEU A 321 -6.20 -11.03 -38.81
CA LEU A 321 -5.43 -11.40 -37.61
C LEU A 321 -5.70 -12.85 -37.20
N ILE A 322 -6.95 -13.33 -37.28
CA ILE A 322 -7.29 -14.74 -37.01
C ILE A 322 -6.59 -15.67 -38.01
N LYS A 323 -6.53 -15.29 -39.30
CA LYS A 323 -5.80 -16.08 -40.30
C LYS A 323 -4.29 -16.11 -40.03
N LEU A 324 -3.70 -14.97 -39.65
CA LEU A 324 -2.27 -14.87 -39.32
C LEU A 324 -1.90 -15.65 -38.06
N PHE A 325 -2.76 -15.61 -37.04
CA PHE A 325 -2.56 -16.30 -35.76
C PHE A 325 -3.36 -17.61 -35.65
N GLY A 326 -3.75 -18.21 -36.77
CA GLY A 326 -4.56 -19.42 -36.81
C GLY A 326 -3.84 -20.67 -36.27
N CYS A 327 -4.43 -21.85 -36.47
CA CYS A 327 -3.90 -23.13 -35.97
C CYS A 327 -2.41 -23.33 -36.29
N ASP A 328 -1.96 -22.88 -37.47
CA ASP A 328 -0.57 -22.98 -37.89
C ASP A 328 0.37 -22.21 -36.95
N PHE A 329 0.01 -21.00 -36.51
CA PHE A 329 0.80 -20.24 -35.54
C PHE A 329 0.92 -20.94 -34.19
N TYR A 330 -0.13 -21.65 -33.77
CA TYR A 330 -0.12 -22.42 -32.52
C TYR A 330 0.73 -23.70 -32.60
N GLN A 331 1.06 -24.18 -33.80
CA GLN A 331 1.86 -25.38 -34.04
C GLN A 331 3.33 -25.09 -34.39
N VAL A 332 3.70 -23.82 -34.58
CA VAL A 332 5.04 -23.44 -35.06
C VAL A 332 6.08 -23.42 -33.94
N GLU A 333 7.22 -24.07 -34.23
CA GLU A 333 8.51 -23.89 -33.55
C GLU A 333 9.61 -23.36 -34.50
N ASP A 334 9.30 -23.17 -35.80
CA ASP A 334 10.25 -22.77 -36.84
C ASP A 334 10.43 -21.24 -36.95
N VAL A 335 11.69 -20.82 -36.87
CA VAL A 335 12.16 -19.42 -37.03
C VAL A 335 11.77 -18.83 -38.38
N LYS A 336 11.76 -19.62 -39.46
CA LYS A 336 11.40 -19.11 -40.80
C LYS A 336 9.94 -18.67 -40.86
N PHE A 337 9.05 -19.44 -40.25
CA PHE A 337 7.64 -19.10 -40.17
C PHE A 337 7.39 -17.87 -39.28
N ALA A 338 8.08 -17.77 -38.14
CA ALA A 338 8.02 -16.58 -37.30
C ALA A 338 8.38 -15.29 -38.06
N ARG A 339 9.41 -15.32 -38.90
CA ARG A 339 9.79 -14.17 -39.76
C ARG A 339 8.73 -13.83 -40.81
N SER A 340 8.07 -14.83 -41.38
CA SER A 340 6.95 -14.62 -42.32
C SER A 340 5.78 -13.88 -41.66
N ILE A 341 5.46 -14.24 -40.42
CA ILE A 341 4.46 -13.53 -39.62
C ILE A 341 4.91 -12.11 -39.33
N VAL A 342 6.14 -11.88 -38.90
CA VAL A 342 6.69 -10.53 -38.69
C VAL A 342 6.55 -9.67 -39.95
N ALA A 343 6.86 -10.21 -41.13
CA ALA A 343 6.68 -9.48 -42.39
C ALA A 343 5.21 -9.11 -42.64
N SER A 344 4.29 -10.05 -42.41
CA SER A 344 2.85 -9.84 -42.57
C SER A 344 2.30 -8.79 -41.58
N LEU A 345 2.72 -8.84 -40.32
CA LEU A 345 2.34 -7.85 -39.30
C LEU A 345 2.90 -6.46 -39.65
N ASN A 346 4.13 -6.37 -40.16
CA ASN A 346 4.70 -5.11 -40.62
C ASN A 346 3.94 -4.52 -41.82
N CYS A 347 3.41 -5.35 -42.72
CA CYS A 347 2.52 -4.89 -43.79
C CYS A 347 1.21 -4.37 -43.21
N LEU A 348 0.57 -5.11 -42.31
CA LEU A 348 -0.65 -4.69 -41.63
C LEU A 348 -0.50 -3.34 -40.90
N LYS A 349 0.60 -3.15 -40.17
CA LYS A 349 0.91 -1.86 -39.51
C LYS A 349 0.98 -0.69 -40.50
N LYS A 350 1.42 -0.92 -41.74
CA LYS A 350 1.45 0.13 -42.76
C LYS A 350 0.05 0.52 -43.26
N GLU A 351 -0.92 -0.38 -43.16
CA GLU A 351 -2.32 -0.12 -43.52
C GLU A 351 -3.05 0.65 -42.40
N ILE A 352 -2.71 0.39 -41.13
CA ILE A 352 -3.32 1.03 -39.94
C ILE A 352 -2.88 2.51 -39.77
N LYS A 353 -2.29 3.15 -40.79
CA LYS A 353 -1.62 4.46 -40.65
C LYS A 353 -2.54 5.68 -40.43
N LYS A 354 -3.86 5.56 -40.62
CA LYS A 354 -4.78 6.70 -40.49
C LYS A 354 -5.48 6.69 -39.14
N LYS A 355 -4.95 7.45 -38.19
CA LYS A 355 -5.63 7.75 -36.92
C LYS A 355 -6.91 8.54 -37.18
N ASP A 356 -8.04 7.85 -37.12
CA ASP A 356 -9.35 8.48 -37.12
C ASP A 356 -9.65 9.04 -35.73
N PHE A 357 -9.61 10.37 -35.62
CA PHE A 357 -9.99 11.06 -34.38
C PHE A 357 -11.50 11.33 -34.37
N SER A 358 -12.13 11.06 -33.23
CA SER A 358 -13.49 11.50 -32.95
C SER A 358 -13.43 12.70 -32.01
N SER A 359 -14.17 13.77 -32.30
CA SER A 359 -14.41 14.85 -31.35
C SER A 359 -15.48 14.51 -30.31
N SER A 360 -16.19 13.39 -30.50
CA SER A 360 -17.26 12.90 -29.62
C SER A 360 -16.81 11.72 -28.77
N LEU A 361 -17.28 11.67 -27.51
CA LEU A 361 -17.03 10.56 -26.58
C LEU A 361 -17.61 9.24 -27.11
N GLU A 362 -18.74 9.29 -27.83
CA GLU A 362 -19.33 8.13 -28.52
C GLU A 362 -18.39 7.45 -29.54
N GLY A 363 -17.40 8.19 -30.05
CA GLY A 363 -16.37 7.60 -30.90
C GLY A 363 -15.50 6.60 -30.15
N TYR A 364 -15.24 6.86 -28.87
CA TYR A 364 -14.36 6.03 -28.04
C TYR A 364 -15.14 5.03 -27.20
N SER A 365 -16.21 5.45 -26.52
CA SER A 365 -17.06 4.58 -25.70
C SER A 365 -18.53 5.01 -25.72
N PHE A 366 -19.42 4.08 -26.12
CA PHE A 366 -20.86 4.32 -26.04
C PHE A 366 -21.38 4.39 -24.60
N TRP A 367 -20.79 3.61 -23.69
CA TRP A 367 -21.22 3.60 -22.29
C TRP A 367 -20.97 4.95 -21.63
N LEU A 368 -19.75 5.49 -21.75
CA LEU A 368 -19.41 6.81 -21.17
C LEU A 368 -20.28 7.94 -21.75
N ALA A 369 -20.50 7.94 -23.06
CA ALA A 369 -21.29 8.96 -23.73
C ALA A 369 -22.77 8.96 -23.33
N LYS A 370 -23.31 7.81 -22.93
CA LYS A 370 -24.72 7.65 -22.51
C LYS A 370 -24.89 7.58 -21.00
N PHE A 371 -23.79 7.57 -20.24
CA PHE A 371 -23.83 7.39 -18.80
C PHE A 371 -24.61 8.53 -18.13
N ARG A 372 -25.61 8.13 -17.32
CA ARG A 372 -26.38 9.01 -16.46
C ARG A 372 -26.58 8.33 -15.13
N ILE A 373 -26.24 9.01 -14.04
CA ILE A 373 -26.40 8.44 -12.69
C ILE A 373 -27.82 7.97 -12.38
N SER A 374 -28.85 8.59 -12.99
CA SER A 374 -30.26 8.20 -12.83
C SER A 374 -30.58 6.78 -13.31
N ASP A 375 -29.76 6.23 -14.19
CA ASP A 375 -30.03 4.96 -14.86
C ASP A 375 -29.42 3.77 -14.09
N HIS A 376 -28.74 4.05 -12.98
CA HIS A 376 -28.00 3.08 -12.18
C HIS A 376 -28.48 3.07 -10.72
N MET A 377 -28.44 1.88 -10.10
CA MET A 377 -28.84 1.69 -8.70
C MET A 377 -27.73 2.06 -7.72
N ASP A 378 -26.48 1.85 -8.12
CA ASP A 378 -25.28 2.23 -7.39
C ASP A 378 -24.70 3.54 -7.92
N VAL A 379 -24.10 4.29 -7.01
CA VAL A 379 -23.48 5.58 -7.30
C VAL A 379 -22.01 5.37 -7.62
N VAL A 380 -21.51 6.12 -8.60
CA VAL A 380 -20.09 6.15 -8.94
C VAL A 380 -19.45 7.41 -8.34
N GLU A 381 -18.48 7.20 -7.45
CA GLU A 381 -17.66 8.27 -6.89
C GLU A 381 -16.50 8.62 -7.82
N ILE A 382 -16.05 9.88 -7.79
CA ILE A 382 -14.79 10.25 -8.43
C ILE A 382 -13.63 9.54 -7.70
N PRO A 383 -12.75 8.79 -8.40
CA PRO A 383 -11.60 8.15 -7.76
C PRO A 383 -10.65 9.16 -7.10
N GLY A 384 -9.93 8.72 -6.06
CA GLY A 384 -8.90 9.51 -5.39
C GLY A 384 -9.38 10.39 -4.23
N GLN A 385 -10.64 10.26 -3.80
CA GLN A 385 -11.19 11.02 -2.68
C GLN A 385 -10.89 10.40 -1.29
N TYR A 386 -10.38 9.17 -1.26
CA TYR A 386 -10.02 8.46 -0.02
C TYR A 386 -8.53 8.66 0.29
N THR A 387 -8.19 9.66 1.09
CA THR A 387 -6.78 9.94 1.44
C THR A 387 -6.27 9.05 2.58
N GLY A 388 -7.16 8.63 3.50
CA GLY A 388 -6.81 7.88 4.70
C GLY A 388 -6.34 8.75 5.88
N ASP A 389 -6.37 10.08 5.73
CA ASP A 389 -5.94 11.01 6.78
C ASP A 389 -6.96 11.11 7.92
N SER A 390 -8.23 11.06 7.55
CA SER A 390 -9.39 11.08 8.44
C SER A 390 -10.42 10.05 7.99
N GLU A 391 -11.39 9.77 8.86
CA GLU A 391 -12.55 8.97 8.48
C GLU A 391 -13.29 9.64 7.32
N PRO A 392 -13.47 8.97 6.17
CA PRO A 392 -14.16 9.55 5.03
C PRO A 392 -15.66 9.61 5.30
N LEU A 393 -16.32 10.57 4.65
CA LEU A 393 -17.77 10.71 4.63
C LEU A 393 -18.27 10.49 3.20
N PRO A 394 -18.53 9.24 2.78
CA PRO A 394 -18.87 8.90 1.38
C PRO A 394 -20.10 9.66 0.84
N GLU A 395 -21.01 10.07 1.72
CA GLU A 395 -22.19 10.86 1.36
C GLU A 395 -21.82 12.25 0.80
N LEU A 396 -20.71 12.82 1.26
CA LEU A 396 -20.18 14.12 0.84
C LEU A 396 -19.20 14.01 -0.33
N HIS A 397 -18.83 12.80 -0.73
CA HIS A 397 -17.93 12.60 -1.87
C HIS A 397 -18.60 13.06 -3.17
N THR A 398 -17.77 13.61 -4.05
CA THR A 398 -18.18 14.01 -5.38
C THR A 398 -18.53 12.77 -6.20
N LYS A 399 -19.71 12.81 -6.81
CA LYS A 399 -20.29 11.71 -7.59
C LYS A 399 -20.25 12.08 -9.07
N ILE A 400 -20.04 11.08 -9.92
CA ILE A 400 -20.09 11.26 -11.37
C ILE A 400 -21.55 11.21 -11.80
N CYS A 401 -22.06 12.34 -12.30
CA CYS A 401 -23.43 12.42 -12.83
C CYS A 401 -23.52 12.11 -14.33
N GLY A 402 -22.44 12.33 -15.08
CA GLY A 402 -22.36 12.22 -16.53
C GLY A 402 -20.99 12.64 -17.05
N PHE A 403 -20.74 12.43 -18.35
CA PHE A 403 -19.52 12.83 -19.04
C PHE A 403 -19.86 13.74 -20.23
N SER A 404 -18.97 14.69 -20.54
CA SER A 404 -19.12 15.66 -21.64
C SER A 404 -18.18 15.36 -22.79
#